data_AF-A0A960T2Q2-F1
#
_entry.id   AF-A0A960T2Q2-F1
#
_cell.length_a   1.000
_cell.length_b   1.000
_cell.length_c   1.000
_cell.angle_alpha   90.00
_cell.angle_beta   90.00
_cell.angle_gamma   90.00
#
_symmetry.space_group_name_H-M   'P 1'
#
loop_
_entity.id
_entity.type
_entity.pdbx_description
1 polymer ?
#
loop_
_entity_poly.entity_id
_entity_poly.type
_entity_poly.pdbx_seq_one_letter_code
_entity_poly.pdbx_strand_id
1 'polypeptide(L)'
;MWNISTGNVFYSAHTHNRSKSDYSNESIKGSLSNRDGLRLTNMTVGGESSSSMGRVDAVDSHLKSVTGRDGVTLRNSSATDVRSSMGRVNADDCQLRSVQGRDAVTLTNSSAKDVQSSMGRVHWDGQKEPATENAIVSGRDGVSLTNVRAHRATSSMGRVTVHGGTCKTLEGRDGVEGTSTTFGKATSSMGRAVVTQCQGGRAEGREGVVVTDHSTLNSAGSSMGRAVISDSTVEDVSARDGVQMTNSLGRKAESSQGTVTISCKESE
;
A
#
# COMPACT_ATOMS: atom_id res chain seq x y z
N MET A 1 -5.74 -27.71 -35.21
CA MET A 1 -4.42 -27.29 -34.72
C MET A 1 -3.79 -26.43 -35.80
N TRP A 2 -3.84 -25.11 -35.68
CA TRP A 2 -3.13 -24.21 -36.59
C TRP A 2 -2.12 -23.44 -35.75
N ASN A 3 -0.86 -23.77 -35.97
CA ASN A 3 0.30 -23.13 -35.38
C ASN A 3 0.76 -22.09 -36.40
N ILE A 4 0.58 -20.80 -36.10
CA ILE A 4 1.08 -19.71 -36.96
C ILE A 4 2.26 -19.08 -36.23
N SER A 5 3.45 -19.39 -36.73
CA SER A 5 4.73 -18.84 -36.28
C SER A 5 5.13 -17.65 -37.15
N THR A 6 5.62 -16.61 -36.46
CA THR A 6 6.57 -15.58 -36.91
C THR A 6 6.18 -14.68 -38.08
N GLY A 7 5.71 -13.49 -37.74
CA GLY A 7 5.81 -12.29 -38.56
C GLY A 7 5.66 -11.07 -37.66
N ASN A 8 6.38 -9.98 -37.90
CA ASN A 8 6.04 -8.68 -37.32
C ASN A 8 4.67 -8.29 -37.88
N VAL A 9 3.60 -8.67 -37.18
CA VAL A 9 2.26 -8.43 -37.67
C VAL A 9 1.82 -7.04 -37.25
N PHE A 10 1.79 -6.12 -38.22
CA PHE A 10 1.17 -4.82 -38.08
C PHE A 10 -0.36 -4.98 -38.13
N TYR A 11 -0.95 -5.41 -37.02
CA TYR A 11 -2.40 -5.34 -36.85
C TYR A 11 -2.76 -4.08 -36.05
N SER A 12 -3.39 -3.11 -36.71
CA SER A 12 -4.45 -2.34 -36.06
C SER A 12 -5.70 -3.24 -36.04
N ALA A 13 -5.65 -4.29 -35.22
CA ALA A 13 -6.77 -5.20 -35.08
C ALA A 13 -7.68 -4.67 -33.98
N HIS A 14 -8.68 -3.87 -34.35
CA HIS A 14 -9.94 -3.84 -33.60
C HIS A 14 -10.64 -5.20 -33.76
N THR A 15 -10.08 -6.26 -33.19
CA THR A 15 -10.72 -7.58 -33.16
C THR A 15 -11.80 -7.56 -32.08
N HIS A 16 -13.01 -7.18 -32.49
CA HIS A 16 -14.22 -7.33 -31.66
C HIS A 16 -14.58 -8.81 -31.56
N ASN A 17 -13.87 -9.56 -30.70
CA ASN A 17 -14.25 -10.94 -30.41
C ASN A 17 -15.30 -10.96 -29.28
N ARG A 18 -16.43 -11.64 -29.53
CA ARG A 18 -17.56 -11.80 -28.59
C ARG A 18 -17.39 -13.00 -27.64
N SER A 19 -16.14 -13.43 -27.45
CA SER A 19 -15.74 -14.52 -26.57
C SER A 19 -14.38 -14.19 -25.99
N LYS A 20 -14.06 -14.75 -24.82
CA LYS A 20 -12.74 -14.64 -24.19
C LYS A 20 -11.63 -14.94 -25.22
N SER A 21 -10.70 -14.02 -25.39
CA SER A 21 -9.55 -14.20 -26.30
C SER A 21 -8.30 -14.57 -25.51
N ASP A 22 -7.62 -15.60 -25.98
CA ASP A 22 -6.32 -16.03 -25.50
C ASP A 22 -5.27 -15.66 -26.57
N TYR A 23 -4.27 -14.86 -26.20
CA TYR A 23 -3.13 -14.49 -27.05
C TYR A 23 -1.83 -14.98 -26.43
N SER A 24 -0.92 -15.52 -27.25
CA SER A 24 0.34 -16.05 -26.76
C SER A 24 1.49 -15.88 -27.74
N ASN A 25 2.70 -15.59 -27.23
CA ASN A 25 3.95 -15.53 -27.99
C ASN A 25 3.97 -14.51 -29.14
N GLU A 26 3.31 -13.36 -28.96
CA GLU A 26 3.23 -12.32 -29.98
C GLU A 26 3.70 -10.95 -29.46
N SER A 27 4.21 -10.14 -30.39
CA SER A 27 4.52 -8.73 -30.17
C SER A 27 3.57 -7.87 -31.00
N ILE A 28 2.76 -7.07 -30.32
CA ILE A 28 1.72 -6.23 -30.91
C ILE A 28 2.05 -4.78 -30.60
N LYS A 29 2.32 -3.99 -31.65
CA LYS A 29 2.59 -2.54 -31.47
C LYS A 29 1.31 -1.75 -31.15
N GLY A 30 0.14 -2.28 -31.51
CA GLY A 30 -1.17 -1.67 -31.31
C GLY A 30 -1.84 -2.04 -29.99
N SER A 31 -3.15 -1.81 -29.93
CA SER A 31 -3.99 -2.13 -28.77
C SER A 31 -4.73 -3.46 -28.98
N LEU A 32 -4.98 -4.16 -27.88
CA LEU A 32 -5.86 -5.32 -27.80
C LEU A 32 -7.12 -4.94 -27.02
N SER A 33 -8.29 -5.28 -27.56
CA SER A 33 -9.56 -5.03 -26.89
C SER A 33 -10.47 -6.24 -27.00
N ASN A 34 -11.02 -6.73 -25.89
CA ASN A 34 -12.01 -7.80 -25.90
C ASN A 34 -13.17 -7.50 -24.96
N ARG A 35 -14.39 -7.88 -25.33
CA ARG A 35 -15.56 -7.60 -24.51
C ARG A 35 -15.56 -8.42 -23.21
N ASP A 36 -15.35 -9.73 -23.28
CA ASP A 36 -15.62 -10.68 -22.19
C ASP A 36 -14.39 -11.09 -21.39
N GLY A 37 -13.20 -10.80 -21.91
CA GLY A 37 -11.94 -10.95 -21.19
C GLY A 37 -10.74 -11.14 -22.11
N LEU A 38 -9.57 -10.84 -21.58
CA LEU A 38 -8.29 -11.07 -22.25
C LEU A 38 -7.45 -12.02 -21.40
N ARG A 39 -6.83 -13.01 -22.04
CA ARG A 39 -5.68 -13.71 -21.48
C ARG A 39 -4.47 -13.48 -22.37
N LEU A 40 -3.39 -13.00 -21.78
CA LEU A 40 -2.13 -12.70 -22.45
C LEU A 40 -1.03 -13.55 -21.81
N THR A 41 -0.26 -14.27 -22.62
CA THR A 41 0.84 -15.10 -22.10
C THR A 41 2.07 -14.92 -22.97
N ASN A 42 3.19 -14.50 -22.39
CA ASN A 42 4.41 -14.21 -23.14
C ASN A 42 4.16 -13.19 -24.28
N MET A 43 3.48 -12.09 -23.95
CA MET A 43 3.04 -11.08 -24.91
C MET A 43 3.80 -9.76 -24.69
N THR A 44 4.12 -9.06 -25.78
CA THR A 44 4.52 -7.65 -25.72
C THR A 44 3.44 -6.80 -26.40
N VAL A 45 2.78 -5.90 -25.65
CA VAL A 45 1.73 -5.02 -26.19
C VAL A 45 2.11 -3.56 -25.98
N GLY A 46 2.44 -2.87 -27.08
CA GLY A 46 2.83 -1.46 -27.08
C GLY A 46 1.67 -0.48 -26.91
N GLY A 47 0.43 -0.92 -27.16
CA GLY A 47 -0.80 -0.16 -26.93
C GLY A 47 -1.53 -0.56 -25.64
N GLU A 48 -2.82 -0.26 -25.59
CA GLU A 48 -3.68 -0.62 -24.46
C GLU A 48 -4.20 -2.06 -24.62
N SER A 49 -4.17 -2.84 -23.54
CA SER A 49 -4.84 -4.14 -23.44
C SER A 49 -6.09 -4.00 -22.57
N SER A 50 -7.27 -3.94 -23.18
CA SER A 50 -8.51 -3.62 -22.48
C SER A 50 -9.59 -4.69 -22.57
N SER A 51 -10.33 -4.87 -21.47
CA SER A 51 -11.59 -5.59 -21.45
C SER A 51 -12.74 -4.76 -20.88
N SER A 52 -13.80 -4.61 -21.69
CA SER A 52 -14.91 -3.69 -21.40
C SER A 52 -16.03 -4.31 -20.55
N MET A 53 -16.09 -5.64 -20.46
CA MET A 53 -17.02 -6.38 -19.58
C MET A 53 -16.35 -7.52 -18.81
N GLY A 54 -15.05 -7.76 -19.00
CA GLY A 54 -14.36 -8.89 -18.43
C GLY A 54 -13.11 -8.53 -17.66
N ARG A 55 -12.40 -9.58 -17.23
CA ARG A 55 -11.10 -9.51 -16.59
C ARG A 55 -9.98 -9.54 -17.64
N VAL A 56 -8.87 -8.90 -17.32
CA VAL A 56 -7.60 -9.11 -18.04
C VAL A 56 -6.67 -9.93 -17.16
N ASP A 57 -6.29 -11.11 -17.63
CA ASP A 57 -5.26 -11.94 -17.03
C ASP A 57 -4.00 -11.86 -17.92
N ALA A 58 -2.85 -11.52 -17.38
CA ALA A 58 -1.58 -11.56 -18.11
C ALA A 58 -0.47 -12.25 -17.31
N VAL A 59 0.33 -13.04 -18.00
CA VAL A 59 1.44 -13.80 -17.46
C VAL A 59 2.65 -13.60 -18.35
N ASP A 60 3.83 -13.39 -17.76
CA ASP A 60 5.09 -13.23 -18.49
C ASP A 60 5.03 -12.16 -19.60
N SER A 61 4.34 -11.05 -19.36
CA SER A 61 3.98 -10.09 -20.42
C SER A 61 4.50 -8.67 -20.16
N HIS A 62 4.86 -7.98 -21.24
CA HIS A 62 5.28 -6.58 -21.24
C HIS A 62 4.19 -5.71 -21.87
N LEU A 63 3.44 -5.01 -21.04
CA LEU A 63 2.24 -4.27 -21.44
C LEU A 63 2.47 -2.78 -21.21
N LYS A 64 1.97 -1.93 -22.10
CA LYS A 64 1.99 -0.48 -21.82
C LYS A 64 0.89 -0.12 -20.81
N SER A 65 -0.36 -0.42 -21.16
CA SER A 65 -1.53 -0.12 -20.32
C SER A 65 -2.48 -1.30 -20.30
N VAL A 66 -3.08 -1.58 -19.15
CA VAL A 66 -4.01 -2.69 -18.92
C VAL A 66 -5.27 -2.20 -18.23
N THR A 67 -6.43 -2.39 -18.85
CA THR A 67 -7.72 -1.97 -18.30
C THR A 67 -8.68 -3.16 -18.27
N GLY A 68 -9.13 -3.59 -17.10
CA GLY A 68 -10.15 -4.65 -16.98
C GLY A 68 -11.36 -4.20 -16.17
N ARG A 69 -12.58 -4.40 -16.68
CA ARG A 69 -13.79 -4.02 -15.93
C ARG A 69 -13.90 -4.76 -14.61
N ASP A 70 -13.89 -6.09 -14.66
CA ASP A 70 -14.17 -6.94 -13.48
C ASP A 70 -12.92 -7.25 -12.66
N GLY A 71 -11.75 -6.93 -13.20
CA GLY A 71 -10.49 -7.07 -12.51
C GLY A 71 -9.32 -7.11 -13.47
N VAL A 72 -8.12 -7.01 -12.91
CA VAL A 72 -6.87 -7.28 -13.62
C VAL A 72 -6.02 -8.22 -12.79
N THR A 73 -5.36 -9.17 -13.43
CA THR A 73 -4.38 -10.02 -12.77
C THR A 73 -3.14 -10.15 -13.61
N LEU A 74 -2.00 -9.78 -13.02
CA LEU A 74 -0.70 -9.79 -13.65
C LEU A 74 0.23 -10.72 -12.86
N ARG A 75 0.99 -11.53 -13.56
CA ARG A 75 2.04 -12.38 -12.99
C ARG A 75 3.32 -12.26 -13.79
N ASN A 76 4.45 -12.06 -13.10
CA ASN A 76 5.77 -11.94 -13.72
C ASN A 76 5.75 -10.99 -14.94
N SER A 77 5.10 -9.84 -14.78
CA SER A 77 4.75 -8.95 -15.89
C SER A 77 5.14 -7.51 -15.58
N SER A 78 5.31 -6.70 -16.61
CA SER A 78 5.54 -5.26 -16.45
C SER A 78 4.42 -4.46 -17.10
N ALA A 79 3.93 -3.42 -16.42
CA ALA A 79 2.97 -2.49 -17.01
C ALA A 79 3.14 -1.05 -16.53
N THR A 80 2.94 -0.07 -17.41
CA THR A 80 2.97 1.35 -16.98
C THR A 80 1.72 1.67 -16.18
N ASP A 81 0.55 1.37 -16.75
CA ASP A 81 -0.74 1.68 -16.14
C ASP A 81 -1.59 0.42 -16.03
N VAL A 82 -2.11 0.15 -14.84
CA VAL A 82 -2.99 -0.98 -14.56
C VAL A 82 -4.25 -0.48 -13.86
N ARG A 83 -5.41 -0.72 -14.48
CA ARG A 83 -6.67 -0.21 -13.96
C ARG A 83 -7.76 -1.27 -13.97
N SER A 84 -8.51 -1.33 -12.87
CA SER A 84 -9.83 -1.96 -12.84
C SER A 84 -10.92 -0.99 -12.45
N SER A 85 -11.98 -0.93 -13.26
CA SER A 85 -13.08 0.03 -13.07
C SER A 85 -14.21 -0.48 -12.17
N MET A 86 -14.41 -1.79 -12.07
CA MET A 86 -15.41 -2.39 -11.18
C MET A 86 -14.85 -3.45 -10.24
N GLY A 87 -13.60 -3.87 -10.40
CA GLY A 87 -13.04 -4.96 -9.62
C GLY A 87 -11.71 -4.63 -8.98
N ARG A 88 -11.00 -5.73 -8.69
CA ARG A 88 -9.73 -5.76 -7.97
C ARG A 88 -8.56 -5.94 -8.93
N VAL A 89 -7.42 -5.39 -8.54
CA VAL A 89 -6.15 -5.61 -9.23
C VAL A 89 -5.26 -6.48 -8.35
N ASN A 90 -4.82 -7.61 -8.89
CA ASN A 90 -3.84 -8.48 -8.26
C ASN A 90 -2.59 -8.50 -9.11
N ALA A 91 -1.43 -8.20 -8.54
CA ALA A 91 -0.16 -8.30 -9.24
C ALA A 91 0.85 -9.03 -8.37
N ASP A 92 1.58 -9.94 -9.01
CA ASP A 92 2.48 -10.89 -8.37
C ASP A 92 3.76 -10.93 -9.20
N ASP A 93 4.91 -10.64 -8.58
CA ASP A 93 6.21 -10.49 -9.25
C ASP A 93 6.18 -9.47 -10.41
N CYS A 94 5.54 -8.32 -10.21
CA CYS A 94 5.34 -7.34 -11.27
C CYS A 94 6.13 -6.04 -11.08
N GLN A 95 6.52 -5.43 -12.21
CA GLN A 95 7.07 -4.07 -12.25
C GLN A 95 6.02 -3.12 -12.83
N LEU A 96 5.39 -2.34 -11.95
CA LEU A 96 4.30 -1.46 -12.29
C LEU A 96 4.68 -0.01 -12.04
N ARG A 97 3.99 0.93 -12.69
CA ARG A 97 4.12 2.36 -12.34
C ARG A 97 2.87 2.86 -11.63
N SER A 98 1.70 2.72 -12.23
CA SER A 98 0.42 3.17 -11.68
C SER A 98 -0.57 2.01 -11.60
N VAL A 99 -1.18 1.82 -10.44
CA VAL A 99 -2.12 0.74 -10.17
C VAL A 99 -3.38 1.30 -9.51
N GLN A 100 -4.52 1.10 -10.16
CA GLN A 100 -5.81 1.60 -9.69
C GLN A 100 -6.85 0.48 -9.70
N GLY A 101 -7.29 0.05 -8.53
CA GLY A 101 -8.43 -0.84 -8.36
C GLY A 101 -9.65 -0.06 -7.86
N ARG A 102 -10.86 -0.53 -8.18
CA ARG A 102 -12.05 -0.06 -7.47
C ARG A 102 -12.11 -0.72 -6.10
N ASP A 103 -12.24 -2.04 -6.08
CA ASP A 103 -12.59 -2.78 -4.85
C ASP A 103 -11.38 -3.06 -3.96
N ALA A 104 -10.26 -3.49 -4.55
CA ALA A 104 -9.03 -3.73 -3.82
C ALA A 104 -7.83 -3.70 -4.76
N VAL A 105 -6.67 -3.48 -4.19
CA VAL A 105 -5.38 -3.72 -4.86
C VAL A 105 -4.54 -4.61 -3.98
N THR A 106 -3.99 -5.67 -4.58
CA THR A 106 -3.05 -6.58 -3.94
C THR A 106 -1.80 -6.67 -4.79
N LEU A 107 -0.67 -6.26 -4.21
CA LEU A 107 0.65 -6.34 -4.82
C LEU A 107 1.52 -7.27 -3.97
N THR A 108 2.03 -8.34 -4.57
CA THR A 108 2.92 -9.29 -3.91
C THR A 108 4.24 -9.33 -4.66
N ASN A 109 5.34 -9.18 -3.93
CA ASN A 109 6.70 -9.17 -4.46
C ASN A 109 6.86 -8.23 -5.69
N SER A 110 6.09 -7.14 -5.69
CA SER A 110 5.92 -6.24 -6.84
C SER A 110 6.37 -4.82 -6.49
N SER A 111 6.69 -4.02 -7.51
CA SER A 111 6.99 -2.59 -7.38
C SER A 111 5.95 -1.72 -8.09
N ALA A 112 5.63 -0.57 -7.51
CA ALA A 112 4.70 0.42 -8.06
C ALA A 112 5.02 1.82 -7.54
N LYS A 113 4.71 2.87 -8.29
CA LYS A 113 4.86 4.25 -7.79
C LYS A 113 3.56 4.77 -7.18
N ASP A 114 2.44 4.55 -7.86
CA ASP A 114 1.14 5.05 -7.42
C ASP A 114 0.18 3.87 -7.30
N VAL A 115 -0.36 3.66 -6.10
CA VAL A 115 -1.26 2.52 -5.80
C VAL A 115 -2.51 3.03 -5.13
N GLN A 116 -3.66 2.80 -5.76
CA GLN A 116 -4.93 3.32 -5.28
C GLN A 116 -6.06 2.29 -5.33
N SER A 117 -6.81 2.21 -4.23
CA SER A 117 -8.16 1.62 -4.22
C SER A 117 -9.19 2.68 -3.85
N SER A 118 -10.20 2.88 -4.70
CA SER A 118 -11.24 3.90 -4.48
C SER A 118 -12.34 3.44 -3.52
N MET A 119 -12.60 2.14 -3.43
CA MET A 119 -13.70 1.57 -2.65
C MET A 119 -13.27 0.57 -1.58
N GLY A 120 -12.03 0.07 -1.60
CA GLY A 120 -11.59 -0.83 -0.54
C GLY A 120 -10.12 -0.73 -0.21
N ARG A 121 -9.49 -1.88 0.05
CA ARG A 121 -8.19 -1.95 0.70
C ARG A 121 -7.05 -2.05 -0.29
N VAL A 122 -5.90 -1.50 0.09
CA VAL A 122 -4.62 -1.78 -0.55
C VAL A 122 -3.79 -2.67 0.36
N HIS A 123 -3.34 -3.80 -0.17
CA HIS A 123 -2.34 -4.65 0.46
C HIS A 123 -1.12 -4.72 -0.46
N TRP A 124 0.05 -4.36 0.05
CA TRP A 124 1.28 -4.40 -0.70
C TRP A 124 2.39 -5.02 0.12
N ASP A 125 2.78 -6.22 -0.28
CA ASP A 125 3.95 -6.92 0.21
C ASP A 125 5.08 -6.74 -0.80
N GLY A 126 6.06 -5.89 -0.47
CA GLY A 126 7.17 -5.51 -1.33
C GLY A 126 8.29 -6.55 -1.35
N GLN A 127 9.20 -6.42 -2.32
CA GLN A 127 10.45 -7.17 -2.30
C GLN A 127 11.35 -6.70 -1.13
N LYS A 128 12.24 -7.57 -0.61
CA LYS A 128 13.22 -7.21 0.43
C LYS A 128 14.18 -6.08 0.04
N GLU A 129 14.34 -5.81 -1.25
CA GLU A 129 15.12 -4.69 -1.77
C GLU A 129 14.22 -3.52 -2.19
N PRO A 130 14.67 -2.27 -2.05
CA PRO A 130 13.77 -1.13 -1.98
C PRO A 130 13.09 -0.84 -3.30
N ALA A 131 11.90 -1.40 -3.47
CA ALA A 131 10.96 -0.97 -4.47
C ALA A 131 10.58 0.49 -4.19
N THR A 132 10.92 1.35 -5.14
CA THR A 132 10.36 2.69 -5.41
C THR A 132 10.48 3.72 -4.29
N GLU A 133 11.49 4.57 -4.37
CA GLU A 133 11.45 5.85 -3.68
C GLU A 133 10.22 6.65 -4.11
N ASN A 134 9.54 7.24 -3.13
CA ASN A 134 8.40 8.12 -3.30
C ASN A 134 7.06 7.48 -3.73
N ALA A 135 6.79 6.22 -3.37
CA ALA A 135 5.48 5.63 -3.64
C ALA A 135 4.34 6.34 -2.88
N ILE A 136 3.19 6.53 -3.54
CA ILE A 136 1.96 7.05 -2.93
C ILE A 136 0.93 5.93 -2.93
N VAL A 137 0.49 5.55 -1.72
CA VAL A 137 -0.48 4.48 -1.52
C VAL A 137 -1.73 5.03 -0.85
N SER A 138 -2.89 4.74 -1.42
CA SER A 138 -4.17 5.16 -0.86
C SER A 138 -5.24 4.08 -0.98
N GLY A 139 -5.97 3.82 0.09
CA GLY A 139 -7.08 2.87 0.11
C GLY A 139 -8.23 3.41 0.95
N ARG A 140 -9.47 3.25 0.49
CA ARG A 140 -10.63 3.70 1.27
C ARG A 140 -10.72 2.96 2.61
N ASP A 141 -10.73 1.63 2.58
CA ASP A 141 -11.05 0.80 3.76
C ASP A 141 -9.82 0.37 4.56
N GLY A 142 -8.63 0.72 4.09
CA GLY A 142 -7.37 0.47 4.78
C GLY A 142 -6.20 0.34 3.83
N VAL A 143 -5.00 0.46 4.40
CA VAL A 143 -3.74 0.22 3.71
C VAL A 143 -2.86 -0.66 4.59
N SER A 144 -2.31 -1.72 4.02
CA SER A 144 -1.35 -2.61 4.67
C SER A 144 -0.11 -2.71 3.80
N LEU A 145 1.03 -2.27 4.32
CA LEU A 145 2.31 -2.29 3.64
C LEU A 145 3.28 -3.20 4.40
N THR A 146 4.00 -4.05 3.68
CA THR A 146 5.06 -4.89 4.25
C THR A 146 6.33 -4.72 3.44
N ASN A 147 7.43 -4.33 4.10
CA ASN A 147 8.74 -4.11 3.46
C ASN A 147 8.72 -3.11 2.28
N VAL A 148 7.90 -2.07 2.36
CA VAL A 148 7.75 -1.05 1.30
C VAL A 148 8.46 0.26 1.69
N ARG A 149 9.06 0.94 0.71
CA ARG A 149 9.43 2.36 0.84
C ARG A 149 8.34 3.23 0.20
N ALA A 150 7.66 4.05 1.00
CA ALA A 150 6.60 4.92 0.53
C ALA A 150 6.81 6.37 0.99
N HIS A 151 6.42 7.32 0.15
CA HIS A 151 6.28 8.70 0.60
C HIS A 151 5.07 8.84 1.54
N ARG A 152 3.97 8.20 1.17
CA ARG A 152 2.69 8.38 1.85
C ARG A 152 1.84 7.13 1.74
N ALA A 153 1.24 6.75 2.86
CA ALA A 153 0.20 5.74 2.95
C ALA A 153 -1.03 6.34 3.63
N THR A 154 -2.17 6.42 2.93
CA THR A 154 -3.39 7.01 3.47
C THR A 154 -4.60 6.10 3.40
N SER A 155 -5.45 6.21 4.41
CA SER A 155 -6.79 5.64 4.37
C SER A 155 -7.86 6.61 4.85
N SER A 156 -8.89 6.79 4.04
CA SER A 156 -9.98 7.74 4.31
C SER A 156 -11.05 7.18 5.26
N MET A 157 -11.19 5.85 5.32
CA MET A 157 -12.16 5.18 6.19
C MET A 157 -11.53 4.15 7.12
N GLY A 158 -10.36 3.59 6.79
CA GLY A 158 -9.77 2.49 7.55
C GLY A 158 -8.47 2.82 8.28
N ARG A 159 -7.84 1.74 8.76
CA ARG A 159 -6.52 1.75 9.38
C ARG A 159 -5.41 1.73 8.32
N VAL A 160 -4.30 2.41 8.62
CA VAL A 160 -3.04 2.24 7.89
C VAL A 160 -2.07 1.44 8.76
N THR A 161 -1.52 0.37 8.22
CA THR A 161 -0.58 -0.51 8.92
C THR A 161 0.67 -0.69 8.06
N VAL A 162 1.85 -0.51 8.66
CA VAL A 162 3.14 -0.71 7.99
C VAL A 162 4.04 -1.59 8.84
N HIS A 163 4.53 -2.67 8.25
CA HIS A 163 5.48 -3.60 8.87
C HIS A 163 6.78 -3.62 8.06
N GLY A 164 7.89 -3.21 8.68
CA GLY A 164 9.16 -3.04 7.96
C GLY A 164 9.17 -1.87 6.98
N GLY A 165 10.35 -1.57 6.44
CA GLY A 165 10.53 -0.54 5.43
C GLY A 165 10.48 0.90 5.97
N THR A 166 10.08 1.84 5.12
CA THR A 166 10.10 3.27 5.43
C THR A 166 8.88 3.97 4.86
N CYS A 167 8.17 4.76 5.66
CA CYS A 167 7.08 5.58 5.16
C CYS A 167 7.11 6.99 5.74
N LYS A 168 7.26 8.03 4.92
CA LYS A 168 7.34 9.39 5.45
C LYS A 168 6.04 9.82 6.14
N THR A 169 4.88 9.44 5.62
CA THR A 169 3.57 9.85 6.16
C THR A 169 2.59 8.68 6.21
N LEU A 170 2.07 8.37 7.40
CA LEU A 170 1.00 7.40 7.65
C LEU A 170 -0.24 8.14 8.15
N GLU A 171 -1.35 8.05 7.41
CA GLU A 171 -2.60 8.73 7.79
C GLU A 171 -3.79 7.79 7.66
N GLY A 172 -4.35 7.36 8.78
CA GLY A 172 -5.53 6.49 8.82
C GLY A 172 -6.68 7.16 9.55
N ARG A 173 -7.92 6.82 9.19
CA ARG A 173 -9.08 7.27 9.96
C ARG A 173 -9.17 6.50 11.27
N ASP A 174 -9.28 5.18 11.19
CA ASP A 174 -9.58 4.29 12.33
C ASP A 174 -8.35 3.90 13.14
N GLY A 175 -7.16 4.23 12.65
CA GLY A 175 -5.91 3.97 13.36
C GLY A 175 -4.71 4.05 12.45
N VAL A 176 -3.53 4.14 13.06
CA VAL A 176 -2.26 3.92 12.39
C VAL A 176 -1.43 2.96 13.21
N GLU A 177 -0.72 2.07 12.53
CA GLU A 177 0.14 1.08 13.16
C GLU A 177 1.45 0.96 12.39
N GLY A 178 2.56 1.14 13.09
CA GLY A 178 3.90 0.95 12.54
C GLY A 178 4.66 -0.08 13.37
N THR A 179 5.23 -1.09 12.72
CA THR A 179 6.10 -2.09 13.35
C THR A 179 7.43 -2.16 12.61
N SER A 180 8.56 -2.09 13.32
CA SER A 180 9.91 -2.23 12.71
C SER A 180 10.13 -1.29 11.51
N THR A 181 9.55 -0.09 11.56
CA THR A 181 9.42 0.84 10.44
C THR A 181 10.03 2.20 10.77
N THR A 182 10.59 2.88 9.77
CA THR A 182 10.97 4.30 9.89
C THR A 182 9.88 5.22 9.33
N PHE A 183 9.46 6.26 10.07
CA PHE A 183 8.47 7.22 9.57
C PHE A 183 8.68 8.69 9.97
N GLY A 184 8.16 9.62 9.16
CA GLY A 184 8.16 11.04 9.52
C GLY A 184 6.99 11.41 10.43
N LYS A 185 5.78 11.05 10.01
CA LYS A 185 4.53 11.34 10.72
C LYS A 185 3.58 10.15 10.65
N ALA A 186 2.96 9.78 11.76
CA ALA A 186 1.89 8.81 11.85
C ALA A 186 0.68 9.45 12.55
N THR A 187 -0.46 9.54 11.89
CA THR A 187 -1.64 10.24 12.42
C THR A 187 -2.91 9.44 12.22
N SER A 188 -3.69 9.31 13.30
CA SER A 188 -5.06 8.83 13.24
C SER A 188 -6.06 9.91 13.65
N SER A 189 -7.07 10.14 12.82
CA SER A 189 -8.10 11.16 13.05
C SER A 189 -9.23 10.69 13.96
N MET A 190 -9.46 9.37 14.07
CA MET A 190 -10.50 8.79 14.91
C MET A 190 -9.96 7.77 15.90
N GLY A 191 -8.97 6.96 15.51
CA GLY A 191 -8.46 5.88 16.35
C GLY A 191 -7.13 6.16 17.03
N ARG A 192 -6.43 5.08 17.34
CA ARG A 192 -5.12 5.10 18.02
C ARG A 192 -3.96 5.10 17.04
N ALA A 193 -2.84 5.66 17.48
CA ALA A 193 -1.54 5.42 16.87
C ALA A 193 -0.77 4.37 17.68
N VAL A 194 -0.36 3.28 17.05
CA VAL A 194 0.44 2.21 17.67
C VAL A 194 1.79 2.14 16.97
N VAL A 195 2.86 2.20 17.75
CA VAL A 195 4.23 2.30 17.24
C VAL A 195 5.10 1.32 18.01
N THR A 196 5.73 0.38 17.31
CA THR A 196 6.49 -0.72 17.91
C THR A 196 7.80 -0.92 17.17
N GLN A 197 8.94 -0.90 17.87
CA GLN A 197 10.28 -1.01 17.26
C GLN A 197 10.53 -0.01 16.12
N CYS A 198 10.06 1.22 16.25
CA CYS A 198 10.13 2.20 15.18
C CYS A 198 11.11 3.33 15.48
N GLN A 199 11.61 3.95 14.42
CA GLN A 199 12.27 5.26 14.48
C GLN A 199 11.38 6.27 13.76
N GLY A 200 10.99 7.35 14.41
CA GLY A 200 10.15 8.33 13.72
C GLY A 200 10.08 9.73 14.29
N GLY A 201 9.42 10.61 13.54
CA GLY A 201 9.23 12.00 13.97
C GLY A 201 8.09 12.14 14.97
N ARG A 202 6.86 11.93 14.50
CA ARG A 202 5.65 12.25 15.29
C ARG A 202 4.56 11.19 15.14
N ALA A 203 4.02 10.72 16.27
CA ALA A 203 2.87 9.82 16.30
C ALA A 203 1.68 10.46 17.02
N GLU A 204 0.51 10.49 16.39
CA GLU A 204 -0.71 11.08 16.93
C GLU A 204 -1.91 10.17 16.73
N GLY A 205 -2.65 9.92 17.80
CA GLY A 205 -3.93 9.24 17.70
C GLY A 205 -4.98 9.95 18.52
N ARG A 206 -6.18 10.14 17.95
CA ARG A 206 -7.29 10.75 18.67
C ARG A 206 -7.61 9.98 19.95
N GLU A 207 -7.85 8.67 19.85
CA GLU A 207 -8.22 7.81 20.98
C GLU A 207 -7.05 7.39 21.88
N GLY A 208 -5.82 7.66 21.46
CA GLY A 208 -4.64 7.32 22.23
C GLY A 208 -3.41 7.11 21.36
N VAL A 209 -2.26 7.07 22.01
CA VAL A 209 -0.99 6.71 21.39
C VAL A 209 -0.29 5.66 22.24
N VAL A 210 0.24 4.63 21.59
CA VAL A 210 0.99 3.54 22.20
C VAL A 210 2.34 3.44 21.51
N VAL A 211 3.42 3.51 22.29
CA VAL A 211 4.80 3.45 21.79
C VAL A 211 5.56 2.41 22.62
N THR A 212 6.04 1.36 21.98
CA THR A 212 6.66 0.21 22.67
C THR A 212 7.95 -0.27 22.01
N ASP A 213 8.65 -1.15 22.73
CA ASP A 213 9.72 -2.00 22.22
C ASP A 213 10.87 -1.23 21.57
N HIS A 214 11.52 -0.36 22.34
CA HIS A 214 12.70 0.40 21.92
C HIS A 214 12.44 1.32 20.73
N SER A 215 11.23 1.87 20.65
CA SER A 215 10.91 2.90 19.67
C SER A 215 11.52 4.25 20.08
N THR A 216 11.94 5.03 19.09
CA THR A 216 12.47 6.39 19.28
C THR A 216 11.66 7.40 18.49
N LEU A 217 11.02 8.36 19.16
CA LEU A 217 10.20 9.40 18.54
C LEU A 217 10.53 10.80 19.04
N ASN A 218 10.36 11.82 18.19
CA ASN A 218 10.43 13.22 18.65
C ASN A 218 9.16 13.58 19.45
N SER A 219 7.99 13.08 19.04
CA SER A 219 6.75 13.35 19.79
C SER A 219 5.69 12.26 19.67
N ALA A 220 4.92 12.09 20.75
CA ALA A 220 3.73 11.25 20.80
C ALA A 220 2.56 12.02 21.42
N GLY A 221 1.42 12.02 20.73
CA GLY A 221 0.27 12.87 21.07
C GLY A 221 -1.06 12.12 21.09
N SER A 222 -1.93 12.48 22.01
CA SER A 222 -3.35 12.14 21.92
C SER A 222 -4.27 13.31 22.29
N SER A 223 -5.24 13.58 21.42
CA SER A 223 -6.19 14.69 21.62
C SER A 223 -7.40 14.33 22.47
N MET A 224 -7.75 13.03 22.58
CA MET A 224 -8.91 12.58 23.36
C MET A 224 -8.60 11.42 24.31
N GLY A 225 -7.47 10.74 24.17
CA GLY A 225 -7.15 9.57 24.98
C GLY A 225 -5.84 9.69 25.73
N ARG A 226 -5.33 8.53 26.13
CA ARG A 226 -4.11 8.37 26.93
C ARG A 226 -2.89 8.11 26.02
N ALA A 227 -1.72 8.57 26.45
CA ALA A 227 -0.44 8.12 25.91
C ALA A 227 0.15 7.01 26.78
N VAL A 228 0.58 5.90 26.17
CA VAL A 228 1.25 4.79 26.85
C VAL A 228 2.59 4.53 26.16
N ILE A 229 3.68 4.77 26.89
CA ILE A 229 5.05 4.61 26.40
C ILE A 229 5.73 3.55 27.27
N SER A 230 6.32 2.53 26.64
CA SER A 230 7.00 1.44 27.35
C SER A 230 8.30 1.07 26.66
N ASP A 231 9.37 0.95 27.46
CA ASP A 231 10.72 0.56 27.01
C ASP A 231 11.21 1.35 25.79
N SER A 232 10.86 2.65 25.70
CA SER A 232 11.02 3.50 24.51
C SER A 232 11.50 4.90 24.86
N THR A 233 11.96 5.65 23.86
CA THR A 233 12.39 7.05 24.00
C THR A 233 11.47 7.97 23.21
N VAL A 234 10.80 8.91 23.88
CA VAL A 234 9.94 9.91 23.22
C VAL A 234 10.22 11.28 23.81
N GLU A 235 10.71 12.24 23.01
CA GLU A 235 11.10 13.54 23.54
C GLU A 235 9.91 14.29 24.16
N ASP A 236 8.84 14.51 23.40
CA ASP A 236 7.65 15.22 23.86
C ASP A 236 6.40 14.32 23.86
N VAL A 237 5.81 14.12 25.03
CA VAL A 237 4.57 13.35 25.20
C VAL A 237 3.44 14.25 25.68
N SER A 238 2.31 14.22 24.97
CA SER A 238 1.11 14.96 25.37
C SER A 238 -0.15 14.10 25.21
N ALA A 239 -1.03 14.11 26.19
CA ALA A 239 -2.28 13.37 26.13
C ALA A 239 -3.37 13.99 26.98
N ARG A 240 -4.62 13.93 26.51
CA ARG A 240 -5.76 14.45 27.26
C ARG A 240 -5.99 13.67 28.55
N ASP A 241 -6.11 12.35 28.46
CA ASP A 241 -6.60 11.49 29.56
C ASP A 241 -5.47 10.91 30.42
N GLY A 242 -4.23 11.38 30.22
CA GLY A 242 -3.08 11.00 31.03
C GLY A 242 -1.93 10.46 30.20
N VAL A 243 -0.76 10.41 30.84
CA VAL A 243 0.47 9.86 30.27
C VAL A 243 0.96 8.75 31.18
N GLN A 244 1.23 7.57 30.61
CA GLN A 244 1.94 6.49 31.28
C GLN A 244 3.28 6.26 30.60
N MET A 245 4.35 6.34 31.37
CA MET A 245 5.70 5.99 30.93
C MET A 245 6.25 4.91 31.85
N THR A 246 6.72 3.81 31.25
CA THR A 246 7.37 2.71 31.97
C THR A 246 8.70 2.40 31.30
N ASN A 247 9.80 2.41 32.05
CA ASN A 247 11.16 2.18 31.51
C ASN A 247 11.47 3.04 30.28
N SER A 248 10.99 4.28 30.29
CA SER A 248 11.01 5.12 29.10
C SER A 248 11.64 6.46 29.42
N LEU A 249 12.33 7.02 28.43
CA LEU A 249 12.94 8.34 28.53
C LEU A 249 12.10 9.35 27.76
N GLY A 250 11.99 10.56 28.31
CA GLY A 250 11.39 11.68 27.62
C GLY A 250 11.87 13.00 28.21
N ARG A 251 11.77 14.06 27.40
CA ARG A 251 12.12 15.42 27.80
C ARG A 251 10.94 16.10 28.49
N LYS A 252 9.73 15.84 28.00
CA LYS A 252 8.49 16.47 28.46
C LYS A 252 7.33 15.48 28.44
N ALA A 253 6.53 15.46 29.51
CA ALA A 253 5.30 14.70 29.58
C ALA A 253 4.19 15.56 30.19
N GLU A 254 3.11 15.77 29.45
CA GLU A 254 2.01 16.63 29.87
C GLU A 254 0.65 15.94 29.70
N SER A 255 -0.24 16.21 30.65
CA SER A 255 -1.64 15.88 30.51
C SER A 255 -2.54 17.06 30.84
N SER A 256 -3.58 17.27 30.04
CA SER A 256 -4.52 18.37 30.23
C SER A 256 -5.68 18.03 31.18
N GLN A 257 -6.03 16.75 31.33
CA GLN A 257 -7.14 16.31 32.19
C GLN A 257 -6.81 15.06 33.02
N GLY A 258 -5.76 14.32 32.69
CA GLY A 258 -5.33 13.12 33.41
C GLY A 258 -4.06 13.31 34.23
N THR A 259 -3.57 12.20 34.79
CA THR A 259 -2.30 12.16 35.54
C THR A 259 -1.14 11.80 34.63
N VAL A 260 0.04 12.29 34.96
CA VAL A 260 1.31 11.83 34.39
C VAL A 260 1.93 10.83 35.37
N THR A 261 2.10 9.58 34.94
CA THR A 261 2.71 8.51 35.73
C THR A 261 3.99 8.05 35.04
N ILE A 262 5.11 8.17 35.75
CA ILE A 262 6.42 7.71 35.29
C ILE A 262 6.87 6.62 36.27
N SER A 263 7.17 5.45 35.72
CA SER A 263 7.61 4.28 36.46
C SER A 263 8.91 3.74 35.85
N CYS A 264 9.86 3.39 36.71
CA CYS A 264 11.08 2.70 36.32
C CYS A 264 11.04 1.32 36.99
N LYS A 265 11.32 0.24 36.25
CA LYS A 265 11.72 -1.01 36.87
C LYS A 265 13.04 -0.75 37.58
N GLU A 266 13.08 -1.06 38.87
CA GLU A 266 14.34 -1.20 39.58
C GLU A 266 15.15 -2.28 38.86
N SER A 267 16.39 -1.96 38.50
CA SER A 267 17.35 -2.94 38.00
C SER A 267 17.67 -3.91 39.14
N GLU A 268 17.26 -5.17 39.00
CA GLU A 268 17.76 -6.30 39.80
C GLU A 268 19.25 -6.57 39.54
#